data_AF-A0AAW0LVT4-F1
#
_entry.id   AF-A0AAW0LVT4-F1
#
_cell.length_a   1.000
_cell.length_b   1.000
_cell.length_c   1.000
_cell.angle_alpha   90.00
_cell.angle_beta   90.00
_cell.angle_gamma   90.00
#
_symmetry.space_group_name_H-M   'P 1'
#
loop_
_entity.id
_entity.type
_entity.pdbx_description
1 polymer ?
#
loop_
_entity_poly.entity_id
_entity_poly.type
_entity_poly.pdbx_seq_one_letter_code
_entity_poly.pdbx_strand_id
1 'polypeptide(L)'
;MRSTTVQDHVIKNLLQVLPLSSSAAEDTRFKKAVLLRTIQSEISDATVTETTLQALELIKEMDRNDGVEIRESLKVAYFVAAVECTVMYLASEGSNGKYFKAVKRVWRGRIGNLGKSGTKLELVGDNAELTRWKNDLEAALQDAKTATRLMNLNTRVKALQKLRAFLGEAWTLMGPSFIEVAADTSNGAGELAAEQEVAANEEDKLVAGKVVLCNPNELYTGHSIYVL
;
A
#
# COMPACT_ATOMS: atom_id res chain seq x y z
N MET A 1 -7.83 7.92 -24.06
CA MET A 1 -6.63 8.26 -23.26
C MET A 1 -5.47 7.43 -23.80
N ARG A 2 -4.39 8.07 -24.27
CA ARG A 2 -3.23 7.38 -24.84
C ARG A 2 -2.33 6.90 -23.70
N SER A 3 -2.02 5.60 -23.68
CA SER A 3 -1.01 5.03 -22.80
C SER A 3 0.36 5.51 -23.27
N THR A 4 1.03 6.34 -22.47
CA THR A 4 2.45 6.67 -22.68
C THR A 4 3.29 5.48 -22.25
N THR A 5 3.80 4.74 -23.23
CA THR A 5 4.81 3.69 -23.05
C THR A 5 6.07 4.32 -22.48
N VAL A 6 6.31 4.13 -21.18
CA VAL A 6 7.58 4.49 -20.54
C VAL A 6 8.67 3.64 -21.19
N GLN A 7 9.74 4.29 -21.67
CA GLN A 7 10.82 3.60 -22.38
C GLN A 7 11.73 2.85 -21.40
N ASP A 8 12.10 1.61 -21.72
CA ASP A 8 12.94 0.73 -20.89
C ASP A 8 14.25 1.36 -20.41
N HIS A 9 14.84 2.26 -21.21
CA HIS A 9 16.07 2.94 -20.84
C HIS A 9 15.86 3.93 -19.68
N VAL A 10 14.67 4.52 -19.56
CA VAL A 10 14.29 5.40 -18.44
C VAL A 10 14.17 4.58 -17.17
N ILE A 11 13.54 3.40 -17.26
CA ILE A 11 13.41 2.46 -16.14
C ILE A 11 14.81 1.98 -15.71
N LYS A 12 15.66 1.61 -16.67
CA LYS A 12 17.04 1.17 -16.41
C LYS A 12 17.89 2.25 -15.75
N ASN A 13 17.80 3.50 -16.22
CA ASN A 13 18.53 4.62 -15.63
C ASN A 13 17.99 4.97 -14.24
N LEU A 14 16.68 4.90 -14.03
CA LEU A 14 16.06 5.10 -12.72
C LEU A 14 16.53 4.05 -11.71
N LEU A 15 16.56 2.77 -12.10
CA LEU A 15 17.09 1.68 -11.26
C LEU A 15 18.58 1.84 -10.93
N GLN A 16 19.37 2.53 -11.77
CA GLN A 16 20.79 2.77 -11.53
C GLN A 16 21.06 3.95 -10.58
N VAL A 17 20.16 4.94 -10.56
CA VAL A 17 20.29 6.16 -9.73
C VAL A 17 19.64 5.98 -8.36
N LEU A 18 18.66 5.09 -8.26
CA LEU A 18 18.07 4.74 -6.97
C LEU A 18 19.10 4.02 -6.10
N PRO A 19 19.17 4.36 -4.80
CA PRO A 19 19.95 3.59 -3.85
C PRO A 19 19.22 2.26 -3.60
N LEU A 20 19.25 1.36 -4.59
CA LEU A 20 18.88 -0.05 -4.45
C LEU A 20 20.03 -0.74 -3.71
N SER A 21 20.26 -0.27 -2.49
CA SER A 21 21.20 -0.88 -1.58
C SER A 21 20.71 -2.31 -1.37
N SER A 22 21.57 -3.30 -1.66
CA SER A 22 21.24 -4.73 -1.70
C SER A 22 20.99 -5.32 -0.29
N SER A 23 20.32 -4.56 0.57
CA SER A 23 19.81 -5.05 1.83
C SER A 23 18.55 -5.87 1.56
N ALA A 24 18.42 -7.01 2.23
CA ALA A 24 17.27 -7.90 2.11
C ALA A 24 15.92 -7.18 2.32
N ALA A 25 15.91 -6.06 3.07
CA ALA A 25 14.72 -5.26 3.35
C ALA A 25 14.16 -4.53 2.12
N GLU A 26 15.00 -4.00 1.22
CA GLU A 26 14.55 -3.33 -0.01
C GLU A 26 13.94 -4.33 -1.00
N ASP A 27 14.50 -5.54 -1.06
CA ASP A 27 13.96 -6.64 -1.87
C ASP A 27 12.59 -7.12 -1.34
N THR A 28 12.42 -7.19 -0.01
CA THR A 28 11.12 -7.51 0.63
C THR A 28 10.07 -6.44 0.35
N ARG A 29 10.40 -5.15 0.49
CA ARG A 29 9.45 -4.05 0.21
C ARG A 29 8.97 -4.08 -1.23
N PHE A 30 9.89 -4.24 -2.18
CA PHE A 30 9.56 -4.33 -3.60
C PHE A 30 8.64 -5.53 -3.89
N LYS A 31 8.99 -6.73 -3.38
CA LYS A 31 8.14 -7.93 -3.52
C LYS A 31 6.74 -7.70 -2.96
N LYS A 32 6.62 -7.06 -1.80
CA LYS A 32 5.33 -6.77 -1.16
C LYS A 32 4.50 -5.82 -2.01
N ALA A 33 5.12 -4.77 -2.55
CA ALA A 33 4.48 -3.85 -3.48
C ALA A 33 3.97 -4.55 -4.74
N VAL A 34 4.75 -5.47 -5.32
CA VAL A 34 4.31 -6.28 -6.49
C VAL A 34 3.07 -7.11 -6.14
N LEU A 35 3.07 -7.80 -4.99
CA LEU A 35 1.92 -8.60 -4.55
C LEU A 35 0.66 -7.74 -4.30
N LEU A 36 0.82 -6.58 -3.69
CA LEU A 36 -0.28 -5.64 -3.46
C LEU A 36 -0.84 -5.09 -4.78
N ARG A 37 0.03 -4.84 -5.78
CA ARG A 37 -0.40 -4.46 -7.14
C ARG A 37 -1.15 -5.59 -7.84
N THR A 38 -0.73 -6.85 -7.68
CA THR A 38 -1.48 -8.01 -8.20
C THR A 38 -2.90 -8.05 -7.64
N ILE A 39 -3.06 -7.90 -6.32
CA ILE A 39 -4.38 -7.85 -5.68
C ILE A 39 -5.18 -6.64 -6.19
N GLN A 40 -4.54 -5.48 -6.33
CA GLN A 40 -5.20 -4.27 -6.87
C GLN A 40 -5.70 -4.47 -8.31
N SER A 41 -4.95 -5.20 -9.14
CA SER A 41 -5.36 -5.54 -10.50
C SER A 41 -6.63 -6.41 -10.48
N GLU A 42 -6.65 -7.49 -9.69
CA GLU A 42 -7.84 -8.36 -9.59
C GLU A 42 -9.08 -7.60 -9.10
N ILE A 43 -8.91 -6.71 -8.11
CA ILE A 43 -10.00 -5.85 -7.62
C ILE A 43 -10.52 -4.92 -8.72
N SER A 44 -9.62 -4.38 -9.55
CA SER A 44 -9.98 -3.49 -10.67
C SER A 44 -10.78 -4.23 -11.74
N ASP A 45 -10.44 -5.50 -11.95
CA ASP A 45 -11.18 -6.41 -12.83
C ASP A 45 -12.46 -6.99 -12.18
N ALA A 46 -12.76 -6.60 -10.93
CA ALA A 46 -13.85 -7.13 -10.12
C ALA A 46 -13.82 -8.66 -9.97
N THR A 47 -12.62 -9.24 -9.95
CA THR A 47 -12.34 -10.66 -9.76
C THR A 47 -11.68 -10.92 -8.42
N VAL A 48 -11.81 -12.15 -7.93
CA VAL A 48 -11.08 -12.66 -6.76
C VAL A 48 -10.72 -14.11 -7.07
N THR A 49 -9.44 -14.40 -7.23
CA THR A 49 -8.97 -15.75 -7.59
C THR A 49 -8.05 -16.35 -6.54
N GLU A 50 -7.67 -17.62 -6.71
CA GLU A 50 -6.66 -18.26 -5.83
C GLU A 50 -5.30 -17.53 -5.87
N THR A 51 -5.02 -16.72 -6.89
CA THR A 51 -3.83 -15.82 -6.93
C THR A 51 -3.90 -14.78 -5.82
N THR A 52 -5.07 -14.22 -5.54
CA THR A 52 -5.27 -13.33 -4.38
C THR A 52 -4.95 -14.06 -3.07
N LEU A 53 -5.38 -15.30 -2.89
CA LEU A 53 -5.05 -16.09 -1.69
C LEU A 53 -3.54 -16.30 -1.54
N GLN A 54 -2.87 -16.67 -2.63
CA GLN A 54 -1.42 -16.86 -2.65
C GLN A 54 -0.68 -15.56 -2.33
N ALA A 55 -1.12 -14.42 -2.87
CA ALA A 55 -0.50 -13.13 -2.59
C ALA A 55 -0.64 -12.75 -1.10
N LEU A 56 -1.82 -12.96 -0.50
CA LEU A 56 -2.06 -12.70 0.92
C LEU A 56 -1.23 -13.63 1.82
N GLU A 57 -1.09 -14.91 1.46
CA GLU A 57 -0.23 -15.87 2.18
C GLU A 57 1.25 -15.47 2.14
N LEU A 58 1.73 -15.01 0.99
CA LEU A 58 3.11 -14.52 0.84
C LEU A 58 3.34 -13.23 1.63
N ILE A 59 2.40 -12.27 1.58
CA ILE A 59 2.48 -11.04 2.38
C ILE A 59 2.50 -11.37 3.87
N LYS A 60 1.68 -12.33 4.31
CA LYS A 60 1.69 -12.81 5.71
C LYS A 60 3.07 -13.33 6.12
N GLU A 61 3.68 -14.17 5.28
CA GLU A 61 4.99 -14.74 5.56
C GLU A 61 6.08 -13.67 5.62
N MET A 62 5.99 -12.65 4.74
CA MET A 62 6.90 -11.50 4.77
C MET A 62 6.70 -10.66 6.04
N ASP A 63 5.46 -10.34 6.41
CA ASP A 63 5.16 -9.61 7.65
C ASP A 63 5.71 -10.36 8.87
N ARG A 64 5.56 -11.69 8.90
CA ARG A 64 6.11 -12.54 9.96
C ARG A 64 7.65 -12.48 10.02
N ASN A 65 8.32 -12.56 8.88
CA ASN A 65 9.78 -12.50 8.80
C ASN A 65 10.32 -11.12 9.20
N ASP A 66 9.55 -10.06 8.94
CA ASP A 66 9.87 -8.69 9.33
C ASP A 66 9.48 -8.38 10.80
N GLY A 67 8.93 -9.35 11.54
CA GLY A 67 8.46 -9.17 12.92
C GLY A 67 7.20 -8.30 13.04
N VAL A 68 6.48 -8.07 11.94
CA VAL A 68 5.24 -7.31 11.89
C VAL A 68 4.07 -8.19 12.32
N GLU A 69 3.27 -7.70 13.26
CA GLU A 69 2.07 -8.40 13.70
C GLU A 69 1.06 -8.55 12.55
N ILE A 70 0.44 -9.73 12.46
CA ILE A 70 -0.58 -10.00 11.45
C ILE A 70 -1.85 -9.23 11.77
N ARG A 71 -2.09 -8.21 10.94
CA ARG A 71 -3.22 -7.29 11.07
C ARG A 71 -4.55 -7.99 10.80
N GLU A 72 -5.59 -7.51 11.47
CA GLU A 72 -6.95 -8.07 11.33
C GLU A 72 -7.50 -7.90 9.91
N SER A 73 -7.13 -6.82 9.21
CA SER A 73 -7.54 -6.58 7.82
C SER A 73 -7.08 -7.71 6.88
N LEU A 74 -5.86 -8.24 7.09
CA LEU A 74 -5.30 -9.34 6.31
C LEU A 74 -6.09 -10.63 6.56
N LYS A 75 -6.37 -10.94 7.83
CA LYS A 75 -7.14 -12.12 8.24
C LYS A 75 -8.53 -12.11 7.63
N VAL A 76 -9.24 -11.00 7.79
CA VAL A 76 -10.60 -10.82 7.26
C VAL A 76 -10.58 -10.90 5.73
N ALA A 77 -9.64 -10.23 5.06
CA ALA A 77 -9.51 -10.25 3.60
C ALA A 77 -9.25 -11.67 3.07
N TYR A 78 -8.31 -12.41 3.69
CA TYR A 78 -8.03 -13.79 3.34
C TYR A 78 -9.25 -14.69 3.48
N PHE A 79 -9.96 -14.57 4.60
CA PHE A 79 -11.15 -15.36 4.89
C PHE A 79 -12.24 -15.16 3.84
N VAL A 80 -12.64 -13.91 3.57
CA VAL A 80 -13.72 -13.65 2.61
C VAL A 80 -13.30 -13.96 1.16
N ALA A 81 -12.02 -13.78 0.83
CA ALA A 81 -11.49 -14.18 -0.48
C ALA A 81 -11.55 -15.70 -0.66
N ALA A 82 -11.26 -16.47 0.39
CA ALA A 82 -11.30 -17.94 0.33
C ALA A 82 -12.74 -18.47 0.17
N VAL A 83 -13.71 -17.82 0.83
CA VAL A 83 -15.14 -18.06 0.60
C VAL A 83 -15.49 -17.81 -0.87
N GLU A 84 -15.16 -16.63 -1.40
CA GLU A 84 -15.48 -16.27 -2.79
C GLU A 84 -14.84 -17.21 -3.80
N CYS A 85 -13.54 -17.51 -3.66
CA CYS A 85 -12.80 -18.46 -4.51
C CYS A 85 -13.42 -19.86 -4.52
N THR A 86 -14.29 -20.18 -3.56
CA THR A 86 -14.97 -21.48 -3.49
C THR A 86 -16.39 -21.37 -4.04
N VAL A 87 -17.16 -20.37 -3.59
CA VAL A 87 -18.57 -20.15 -3.97
C VAL A 87 -18.71 -19.80 -5.45
N MET A 88 -17.73 -19.11 -6.06
CA MET A 88 -17.76 -18.76 -7.49
C MET A 88 -17.96 -19.98 -8.40
N TYR A 89 -17.52 -21.16 -7.97
CA TYR A 89 -17.67 -22.40 -8.74
C TYR A 89 -19.05 -23.05 -8.64
N LEU A 90 -19.90 -22.62 -7.70
CA LEU A 90 -21.32 -23.00 -7.66
C LEU A 90 -22.12 -22.30 -8.76
N ALA A 91 -21.76 -21.06 -9.09
CA ALA A 91 -22.45 -20.25 -10.10
C ALA A 91 -22.08 -20.60 -11.55
N SER A 92 -21.02 -21.37 -11.77
CA SER A 92 -20.64 -21.83 -13.11
C SER A 92 -21.54 -22.99 -13.55
N GLU A 93 -22.32 -22.81 -14.61
CA GLU A 93 -23.03 -23.90 -15.28
C GLU A 93 -22.03 -25.00 -15.74
N GLY A 94 -22.44 -26.27 -15.67
CA GLY A 94 -21.60 -27.42 -16.07
C GLY A 94 -20.42 -27.74 -15.14
N SER A 95 -20.47 -27.33 -13.88
CA SER A 95 -19.37 -27.42 -12.90
C SER A 95 -19.10 -28.83 -12.32
N ASN A 96 -19.24 -29.90 -13.12
CA ASN A 96 -18.97 -31.29 -12.71
C ASN A 96 -17.63 -31.39 -11.95
N GLY A 97 -17.73 -31.46 -10.62
CA GLY A 97 -16.61 -31.55 -9.69
C GLY A 97 -15.76 -30.29 -9.47
N LYS A 98 -15.99 -29.15 -10.16
CA LYS A 98 -15.17 -27.92 -9.97
C LYS A 98 -15.31 -27.38 -8.55
N TYR A 99 -16.54 -27.29 -8.05
CA TYR A 99 -16.82 -26.87 -6.68
C TYR A 99 -16.17 -27.81 -5.65
N PHE A 100 -16.34 -29.13 -5.82
CA PHE A 100 -15.68 -30.12 -4.96
C PHE A 100 -14.15 -29.97 -4.94
N LYS A 101 -13.54 -29.77 -6.11
CA LYS A 101 -12.09 -29.52 -6.21
C LYS A 101 -11.70 -28.22 -5.49
N ALA A 102 -12.49 -27.16 -5.59
CA ALA A 102 -12.25 -25.90 -4.89
C ALA A 102 -12.35 -26.07 -3.37
N VAL A 103 -13.40 -26.74 -2.85
CA VAL A 103 -13.53 -27.08 -1.42
C VAL A 103 -12.31 -27.88 -0.95
N LYS A 104 -11.86 -28.88 -1.72
CA LYS A 104 -10.68 -29.67 -1.37
C LYS A 104 -9.40 -28.83 -1.34
N ARG A 105 -9.15 -27.99 -2.35
CA ARG A 105 -7.92 -27.19 -2.45
C ARG A 105 -7.87 -26.04 -1.43
N VAL A 106 -8.93 -25.26 -1.34
CA VAL A 106 -8.98 -24.04 -0.52
C VAL A 106 -9.27 -24.38 0.94
N TRP A 107 -10.36 -25.09 1.21
CA TRP A 107 -10.84 -25.29 2.59
C TRP A 107 -10.18 -26.45 3.30
N ARG A 108 -10.08 -27.62 2.64
CA ARG A 108 -9.40 -28.78 3.24
C ARG A 108 -7.88 -28.66 3.12
N GLY A 109 -7.39 -28.05 2.05
CA GLY A 109 -5.98 -27.81 1.77
C GLY A 109 -5.46 -26.58 2.51
N ARG A 110 -5.60 -25.39 1.92
CA ARG A 110 -5.01 -24.15 2.46
C ARG A 110 -5.47 -23.87 3.89
N ILE A 111 -6.78 -23.63 4.11
CA ILE A 111 -7.34 -23.29 5.43
C ILE A 111 -7.17 -24.44 6.42
N GLY A 112 -7.43 -25.67 6.00
CA GLY A 112 -7.31 -26.86 6.84
C GLY A 112 -5.88 -27.11 7.32
N ASN A 113 -4.87 -26.80 6.50
CA ASN A 113 -3.46 -26.99 6.85
C ASN A 113 -2.92 -25.86 7.73
N LEU A 114 -3.48 -24.64 7.67
CA LEU A 114 -3.17 -23.59 8.66
C LEU A 114 -3.43 -24.11 10.09
N GLY A 115 -4.45 -24.95 10.28
CA GLY A 115 -4.78 -25.68 11.51
C GLY A 115 -3.67 -26.55 12.08
N LYS A 116 -2.81 -27.10 11.22
CA LYS A 116 -1.81 -28.09 11.60
C LYS A 116 -0.44 -27.49 11.88
N SER A 117 -0.16 -26.32 11.32
CA SER A 117 1.15 -25.65 11.46
C SER A 117 1.20 -24.65 12.62
N GLY A 118 0.18 -24.59 13.49
CA GLY A 118 0.06 -23.58 14.55
C GLY A 118 -0.29 -22.17 14.04
N THR A 119 -0.33 -21.97 12.72
CA THR A 119 -0.56 -20.67 12.06
C THR A 119 -2.04 -20.34 11.81
N LYS A 120 -2.96 -21.20 12.26
CA LYS A 120 -4.40 -21.00 12.11
C LYS A 120 -4.90 -19.78 12.85
N LEU A 121 -4.48 -19.60 14.10
CA LEU A 121 -4.88 -18.44 14.90
C LEU A 121 -4.39 -17.14 14.27
N GLU A 122 -3.21 -17.17 13.65
CA GLU A 122 -2.58 -16.01 13.02
C GLU A 122 -3.34 -15.49 11.79
N LEU A 123 -3.86 -16.36 10.93
CA LEU A 123 -4.50 -15.91 9.68
C LEU A 123 -6.02 -15.97 9.69
N VAL A 124 -6.60 -16.83 10.53
CA VAL A 124 -8.04 -17.14 10.45
C VAL A 124 -8.75 -16.99 11.80
N GLY A 125 -8.00 -16.98 12.91
CA GLY A 125 -8.55 -16.98 14.26
C GLY A 125 -9.37 -18.24 14.58
N ASP A 126 -9.70 -18.47 15.85
CA ASP A 126 -10.78 -19.38 16.21
C ASP A 126 -12.10 -18.61 16.16
N ASN A 127 -12.71 -18.60 14.98
CA ASN A 127 -13.94 -17.87 14.71
C ASN A 127 -15.10 -18.86 14.45
N ALA A 128 -16.21 -18.69 15.18
CA ALA A 128 -17.45 -19.43 14.93
C ALA A 128 -17.94 -19.29 13.47
N GLU A 129 -17.68 -18.13 12.86
CA GLU A 129 -17.98 -17.87 11.45
C GLU A 129 -17.17 -18.76 10.51
N LEU A 130 -15.88 -19.01 10.80
CA LEU A 130 -15.04 -19.91 10.00
C LEU A 130 -15.62 -21.33 10.00
N THR A 131 -15.98 -21.82 11.18
CA THR A 131 -16.59 -23.15 11.34
C THR A 131 -17.93 -23.24 10.63
N ARG A 132 -18.76 -22.20 10.74
CA ARG A 132 -20.03 -22.09 10.02
C ARG A 132 -19.82 -22.16 8.51
N TRP A 133 -18.90 -21.39 7.96
CA TRP A 133 -18.61 -21.38 6.53
C TRP A 133 -18.04 -22.71 6.04
N LYS A 134 -17.12 -23.32 6.80
CA LYS A 134 -16.63 -24.66 6.49
C LYS A 134 -17.77 -25.67 6.40
N ASN A 135 -18.67 -25.67 7.39
CA ASN A 135 -19.82 -26.58 7.42
C ASN A 135 -20.79 -26.32 6.27
N ASP A 136 -21.12 -25.06 5.99
CA ASP A 136 -22.00 -24.68 4.88
C ASP A 136 -21.42 -25.10 3.52
N LEU A 137 -20.11 -24.90 3.32
CA LEU A 137 -19.43 -25.25 2.07
C LEU A 137 -19.33 -26.77 1.86
N GLU A 138 -19.09 -27.52 2.93
CA GLU A 138 -19.11 -28.98 2.92
C GLU A 138 -20.51 -29.53 2.67
N ALA A 139 -21.54 -28.97 3.33
CA ALA A 139 -22.94 -29.37 3.13
C ALA A 139 -23.41 -29.14 1.69
N ALA A 140 -23.00 -28.04 1.06
CA ALA A 140 -23.33 -27.72 -0.34
C ALA A 140 -22.82 -28.76 -1.36
N LEU A 141 -21.92 -29.68 -0.99
CA LEU A 141 -21.51 -30.80 -1.85
C LEU A 141 -22.64 -31.79 -2.11
N GLN A 142 -23.59 -31.91 -1.19
CA GLN A 142 -24.67 -32.90 -1.23
C GLN A 142 -26.06 -32.27 -1.06
N ASP A 143 -26.15 -31.05 -0.52
CA ASP A 143 -27.40 -30.32 -0.33
C ASP A 143 -27.54 -29.16 -1.33
N ALA A 144 -28.40 -29.38 -2.33
CA ALA A 144 -28.73 -28.39 -3.35
C ALA A 144 -29.37 -27.11 -2.76
N LYS A 145 -30.08 -27.20 -1.64
CA LYS A 145 -30.67 -26.03 -0.97
C LYS A 145 -29.59 -25.15 -0.38
N THR A 146 -28.60 -25.76 0.28
CA THR A 146 -27.43 -25.03 0.78
C THR A 146 -26.60 -24.45 -0.36
N ALA A 147 -26.35 -25.20 -1.43
CA ALA A 147 -25.65 -24.70 -2.62
C ALA A 147 -26.37 -23.47 -3.23
N THR A 148 -27.68 -23.55 -3.43
CA THR A 148 -28.50 -22.43 -3.95
C THR A 148 -28.45 -21.22 -3.02
N ARG A 149 -28.54 -21.44 -1.70
CA ARG A 149 -28.41 -20.37 -0.71
C ARG A 149 -27.06 -19.66 -0.83
N LEU A 150 -25.96 -20.41 -0.96
CA LEU A 150 -24.62 -19.86 -1.09
C LEU A 150 -24.42 -19.07 -2.39
N MET A 151 -24.96 -19.55 -3.52
CA MET A 151 -24.91 -18.84 -4.81
C MET A 151 -25.59 -17.47 -4.75
N ASN A 152 -26.64 -17.34 -3.94
CA ASN A 152 -27.39 -16.09 -3.78
C ASN A 152 -26.71 -15.10 -2.81
N LEU A 153 -25.60 -15.48 -2.18
CA LEU A 153 -24.84 -14.57 -1.34
C LEU A 153 -23.95 -13.67 -2.20
N ASN A 154 -23.87 -12.41 -1.83
CA ASN A 154 -23.00 -11.45 -2.50
C ASN A 154 -21.55 -11.56 -2.00
N THR A 155 -20.97 -12.76 -2.05
CA THR A 155 -19.62 -13.08 -1.53
C THR A 155 -18.54 -12.30 -2.25
N ARG A 156 -18.68 -12.10 -3.56
CA ARG A 156 -17.74 -11.32 -4.37
C ARG A 156 -17.62 -9.88 -3.93
N VAL A 157 -18.75 -9.19 -3.73
CA VAL A 157 -18.74 -7.78 -3.30
C VAL A 157 -18.16 -7.66 -1.91
N LYS A 158 -18.49 -8.57 -0.99
CA LYS A 158 -17.88 -8.61 0.35
C LYS A 158 -16.37 -8.82 0.27
N ALA A 159 -15.91 -9.74 -0.57
CA ALA A 159 -14.48 -9.99 -0.78
C ALA A 159 -13.75 -8.75 -1.31
N LEU A 160 -14.25 -8.14 -2.38
CA LEU A 160 -13.69 -6.92 -2.95
C LEU A 160 -13.63 -5.78 -1.94
N GLN A 161 -14.67 -5.60 -1.11
CA GLN A 161 -14.69 -4.57 -0.07
C GLN A 161 -13.58 -4.77 0.97
N LYS A 162 -13.42 -6.00 1.48
CA LYS A 162 -12.40 -6.29 2.49
C LYS A 162 -10.99 -6.26 1.91
N LEU A 163 -10.80 -6.70 0.67
CA LEU A 163 -9.52 -6.58 -0.03
C LEU A 163 -9.12 -5.11 -0.24
N ARG A 164 -10.06 -4.22 -0.56
CA ARG A 164 -9.78 -2.76 -0.63
C ARG A 164 -9.37 -2.18 0.73
N ALA A 165 -10.06 -2.57 1.80
CA ALA A 165 -9.71 -2.13 3.15
C ALA A 165 -8.29 -2.60 3.54
N PHE A 166 -7.97 -3.86 3.27
CA PHE A 166 -6.63 -4.41 3.45
C PHE A 166 -5.58 -3.66 2.61
N LEU A 167 -5.83 -3.41 1.32
CA LEU A 167 -4.90 -2.67 0.47
C LEU A 167 -4.64 -1.27 1.01
N GLY A 168 -5.70 -0.55 1.42
CA GLY A 168 -5.56 0.78 2.00
C GLY A 168 -4.62 0.76 3.20
N GLU A 169 -4.86 -0.13 4.16
CA GLU A 169 -4.00 -0.27 5.34
C GLU A 169 -2.56 -0.69 4.97
N ALA A 170 -2.39 -1.63 4.03
CA ALA A 170 -1.09 -2.12 3.62
C ALA A 170 -0.24 -1.05 2.91
N TRP A 171 -0.84 -0.23 2.03
CA TRP A 171 -0.15 0.89 1.39
C TRP A 171 0.21 1.98 2.40
N THR A 172 -0.69 2.31 3.34
CA THR A 172 -0.39 3.25 4.42
C THR A 172 0.79 2.78 5.26
N LEU A 173 0.86 1.49 5.60
CA LEU A 173 1.96 0.94 6.39
C LEU A 173 3.29 0.96 5.65
N MET A 174 3.30 0.70 4.34
CA MET A 174 4.54 0.74 3.56
C MET A 174 5.09 2.16 3.40
N GLY A 175 4.26 3.19 3.59
CA GLY A 175 4.65 4.59 3.42
C GLY A 175 5.06 4.94 1.99
N PRO A 176 5.35 6.22 1.72
CA PRO A 176 5.79 6.67 0.41
C PRO A 176 7.13 6.03 0.05
N SER A 177 7.28 5.68 -1.23
CA SER A 177 8.55 5.23 -1.78
C SER A 177 9.59 6.35 -1.74
N PHE A 178 10.87 5.98 -1.77
CA PHE A 178 11.95 6.98 -1.88
C PHE A 178 11.75 7.93 -3.08
N ILE A 179 11.22 7.42 -4.20
CA ILE A 179 10.92 8.22 -5.40
C ILE A 179 9.85 9.26 -5.12
N GLU A 180 8.76 8.89 -4.44
CA GLU A 180 7.68 9.81 -4.10
C GLU A 180 8.19 10.92 -3.16
N VAL A 181 8.97 10.56 -2.14
CA VAL A 181 9.59 11.54 -1.23
C VAL A 181 10.56 12.47 -1.97
N ALA A 182 11.39 11.93 -2.86
CA ALA A 182 12.32 12.73 -3.67
C ALA A 182 11.59 13.66 -4.65
N ALA A 183 10.50 13.19 -5.28
CA ALA A 183 9.66 13.99 -6.17
C ALA A 183 8.98 15.14 -5.42
N ASP A 184 8.42 14.87 -4.23
CA ASP A 184 7.79 15.89 -3.39
C ASP A 184 8.79 16.98 -2.95
N THR A 185 10.03 16.58 -2.65
CA THR A 185 11.12 17.52 -2.31
C THR A 185 11.54 18.37 -3.50
N SER A 186 11.52 17.81 -4.73
CA SER A 186 11.84 18.56 -5.95
C SER A 186 10.75 19.57 -6.36
N ASN A 187 9.49 19.27 -6.04
CA ASN A 187 8.36 20.15 -6.31
C ASN A 187 8.21 21.28 -5.26
N GLY A 188 8.64 21.05 -4.01
CA GLY A 188 8.63 22.07 -2.94
C GLY A 188 9.74 23.13 -3.05
N ALA A 189 10.78 22.89 -3.84
CA ALA A 189 11.86 23.86 -4.06
C ALA A 189 11.47 25.03 -4.99
N GLY A 190 10.30 24.97 -5.65
CA GLY A 190 9.80 26.02 -6.53
C GLY A 190 9.09 27.18 -5.83
N GLU A 191 8.71 27.04 -4.55
CA GLU A 191 7.84 28.02 -3.87
C GLU A 191 8.61 29.00 -2.97
N LEU A 192 9.93 28.84 -2.79
CA LEU A 192 10.77 29.77 -2.03
C LEU A 192 11.58 30.75 -2.89
N ALA A 193 11.36 30.78 -4.22
CA ALA A 193 12.06 31.68 -5.13
C ALA A 193 11.30 32.97 -5.47
N ALA A 194 10.11 33.20 -4.91
CA ALA A 194 9.21 34.30 -5.32
C ALA A 194 9.08 35.48 -4.33
N GLU A 195 9.87 35.54 -3.24
CA GLU A 195 9.81 36.65 -2.26
C GLU A 195 11.07 37.54 -2.19
N GLN A 196 11.96 37.48 -3.19
CA GLN A 196 13.08 38.42 -3.30
C GLN A 196 13.12 39.13 -4.66
N GLU A 197 12.02 39.79 -5.03
CA GLU A 197 12.08 40.77 -6.14
C GLU A 197 11.01 41.88 -6.03
N VAL A 198 10.86 42.51 -4.87
CA VAL A 198 10.14 43.80 -4.76
C VAL A 198 10.84 44.73 -3.75
N ALA A 199 12.00 45.27 -4.11
CA ALA A 199 12.56 46.45 -3.43
C ALA A 199 13.63 47.13 -4.30
N ALA A 200 13.25 47.63 -5.48
CA ALA A 200 14.12 48.52 -6.25
C ALA A 200 13.34 49.39 -7.24
N ASN A 201 12.50 50.30 -6.77
CA ASN A 201 12.08 51.47 -7.55
C ASN A 201 11.32 52.52 -6.70
N GLU A 202 12.01 53.25 -5.83
CA GLU A 202 11.52 54.57 -5.44
C GLU A 202 12.67 55.52 -5.06
N GLU A 203 13.35 56.05 -6.08
CA GLU A 203 14.13 57.28 -5.94
C GLU A 203 13.72 58.27 -7.02
N ASP A 204 12.72 59.10 -6.73
CA ASP A 204 12.71 60.47 -7.23
C ASP A 204 11.95 61.38 -6.26
N LYS A 205 12.73 62.26 -5.60
CA LYS A 205 12.40 63.62 -5.13
C LYS A 205 13.27 63.97 -3.91
N LEU A 206 14.31 64.77 -4.13
CA LEU A 206 14.47 65.99 -3.35
C LEU A 206 15.42 66.99 -4.00
N VAL A 207 14.86 68.18 -4.14
CA VAL A 207 15.35 69.38 -4.79
C VAL A 207 16.50 70.01 -4.00
N ALA A 208 17.54 70.38 -4.74
CA ALA A 208 18.45 71.52 -4.57
C ALA A 208 18.75 72.08 -3.16
N GLY A 209 20.02 71.96 -2.79
CA GLY A 209 20.83 73.14 -2.51
C GLY A 209 21.10 73.49 -1.04
N LYS A 210 22.27 73.10 -0.52
CA LYS A 210 23.28 74.04 -0.01
C LYS A 210 24.60 73.33 0.30
N VAL A 211 25.67 73.85 -0.29
CA VAL A 211 27.07 73.57 0.04
C VAL A 211 27.41 74.29 1.35
N VAL A 212 27.94 73.59 2.35
CA VAL A 212 28.84 74.13 3.37
C VAL A 212 29.92 73.08 3.69
N LEU A 213 31.16 73.55 3.69
CA LEU A 213 32.43 72.83 3.81
C LEU A 213 32.90 72.60 5.26
N CYS A 214 33.91 71.73 5.38
CA CYS A 214 34.91 71.52 6.47
C CYS A 214 34.50 70.53 7.58
N ASN A 215 35.35 69.67 8.16
CA ASN A 215 36.69 69.09 7.93
C ASN A 215 36.81 67.89 8.93
N PRO A 216 37.77 66.94 8.83
CA PRO A 216 37.80 65.72 9.62
C PRO A 216 38.63 65.83 10.92
N ASN A 217 38.44 64.84 11.78
CA ASN A 217 39.11 64.51 13.06
C ASN A 217 38.37 64.96 14.32
N GLU A 218 37.86 63.99 15.09
CA GLU A 218 38.21 63.85 16.50
C GLU A 218 37.91 62.44 17.02
N LEU A 219 38.95 61.82 17.60
CA LEU A 219 38.96 60.60 18.39
C LEU A 219 38.23 60.82 19.73
N TYR A 220 37.42 59.87 20.21
CA TYR A 220 37.16 59.60 21.65
C TYR A 220 36.47 58.23 21.74
N THR A 221 37.20 57.13 21.97
CA THR A 221 37.48 56.46 23.26
C THR A 221 36.26 56.07 24.12
N GLY A 222 36.15 54.77 24.40
CA GLY A 222 35.87 54.29 25.76
C GLY A 222 34.69 53.35 25.96
N HIS A 223 34.96 52.27 26.71
CA HIS A 223 34.05 51.37 27.46
C HIS A 223 33.41 50.22 26.66
N SER A 224 33.33 48.98 27.15
CA SER A 224 33.84 48.30 28.36
C SER A 224 33.51 46.82 28.15
N ILE A 225 34.45 45.90 28.34
CA ILE A 225 34.14 44.45 28.42
C ILE A 225 34.69 43.94 29.74
N TYR A 226 33.78 43.51 30.61
CA TYR A 226 34.09 42.78 31.83
C TYR A 226 34.47 41.34 31.48
N VAL A 227 35.53 40.88 32.15
CA VAL A 227 36.15 39.56 32.11
C VAL A 227 35.42 38.61 33.08
N LEU A 228 35.27 37.35 32.66
CA LEU A 228 35.38 36.18 33.53
C LEU A 228 36.64 35.41 33.12
#